data_AF-A0A7C2N1T5-F1
#
_entry.id   AF-A0A7C2N1T5-F1
#
_cell.length_a   1.000
_cell.length_b   1.000
_cell.length_c   1.000
_cell.angle_alpha   90.00
_cell.angle_beta   90.00
_cell.angle_gamma   90.00
#
_symmetry.space_group_name_H-M   'P 1'
#
loop_
_entity.id
_entity.type
_entity.pdbx_description
1 polymer ?
#
loop_
_entity_poly.entity_id
_entity_poly.type
_entity_poly.pdbx_seq_one_letter_code
_entity_poly.pdbx_strand_id
1 'polypeptide(L)' 'MEVKRYLFTPGPVPVPDEILLEMARPIIHHRTAEFERLFAEV' A
#
# COMPACT_ATOMS: atom_id res chain seq x y z
N MET A 1 12.59 -4.50 23.38
CA MET A 1 12.70 -3.71 22.13
C MET A 1 12.40 -4.64 20.99
N GLU A 2 11.49 -4.26 20.10
CA GLU A 2 11.15 -5.09 18.95
C GLU A 2 12.33 -5.09 17.97
N VAL A 3 12.73 -6.27 17.47
CA VAL A 3 13.88 -6.40 16.56
C VAL A 3 13.41 -6.10 15.15
N LYS A 4 14.05 -5.13 14.48
CA LYS A 4 13.76 -4.79 13.08
C LYS A 4 14.08 -6.00 12.19
N ARG A 5 13.07 -6.53 11.50
CA ARG A 5 13.21 -7.69 10.60
C ARG A 5 13.59 -7.20 9.21
N TYR A 6 14.71 -7.69 8.68
CA TYR A 6 15.18 -7.37 7.34
C TYR A 6 14.89 -8.54 6.39
N LEU A 7 14.35 -8.24 5.22
CA LEU A 7 14.10 -9.22 4.16
C LEU A 7 15.26 -9.17 3.15
N PHE A 8 15.93 -10.31 2.96
CA PHE A 8 17.02 -10.49 1.99
C PHE A 8 16.67 -11.48 0.87
N THR A 9 15.39 -11.86 0.76
CA THR A 9 14.86 -12.65 -0.35
C THR A 9 14.74 -11.79 -1.62
N PRO A 10 14.85 -12.36 -2.84
CA PRO A 10 14.63 -11.62 -4.09
C PRO A 10 13.24 -10.95 -4.20
N GLY A 11 12.25 -11.51 -3.50
CA GLY A 11 10.92 -10.94 -3.34
C GLY A 11 10.05 -11.83 -2.47
N PRO A 12 9.07 -11.27 -1.75
CA PRO A 12 8.74 -9.84 -1.63
C PRO A 12 9.80 -9.03 -0.85
N VAL A 13 9.75 -7.70 -0.97
CA VAL A 13 10.66 -6.74 -0.31
C VAL A 13 9.92 -5.92 0.76
N PRO A 14 10.61 -5.28 1.72
CA PRO A 14 9.97 -4.40 2.68
C PRO A 14 9.29 -3.23 1.97
N VAL A 15 8.01 -3.00 2.28
CA VAL A 15 7.25 -1.85 1.77
C VAL A 15 7.61 -0.61 2.62
N PRO A 16 7.85 0.57 2.01
CA PRO A 16 8.10 1.80 2.76
C PRO A 16 6.96 2.13 3.74
N ASP A 17 7.31 2.68 4.92
CA ASP A 17 6.34 2.95 5.99
C ASP A 17 5.20 3.87 5.55
N GLU A 18 5.48 4.87 4.72
CA GLU A 18 4.47 5.76 4.14
C GLU A 18 3.41 5.00 3.33
N ILE A 19 3.82 3.99 2.56
CA ILE A 19 2.90 3.16 1.78
C ILE A 19 2.12 2.22 2.69
N LEU A 20 2.73 1.69 3.77
CA LEU A 20 2.00 0.89 4.75
C LEU A 20 0.92 1.71 5.48
N LEU A 21 1.20 2.97 5.81
CA LEU A 21 0.24 3.90 6.41
C LEU A 21 -0.92 4.20 5.45
N GLU A 22 -0.62 4.38 4.16
CA GLU A 22 -1.60 4.53 3.10
C GLU A 22 -2.51 3.30 2.96
N MET A 23 -1.91 2.10 2.93
CA MET A 23 -2.63 0.83 2.84
C MET A 23 -3.44 0.49 4.10
N ALA A 24 -3.15 1.12 5.24
CA ALA A 24 -3.93 0.98 6.46
C ALA A 24 -5.26 1.77 6.42
N ARG A 25 -5.45 2.64 5.41
CA ARG A 25 -6.71 3.37 5.21
C ARG A 25 -7.83 2.45 4.70
N PRO A 26 -9.11 2.81 4.93
CA PRO A 26 -10.24 2.08 4.36
C PRO A 26 -10.14 1.97 2.83
N ILE A 27 -10.50 0.79 2.30
CA ILE A 27 -10.50 0.55 0.85
C ILE A 27 -11.68 1.28 0.19
N ILE A 28 -11.39 2.06 -0.84
CA ILE A 28 -12.41 2.66 -1.71
C ILE A 28 -13.08 1.59 -2.58
N HIS A 29 -14.41 1.65 -2.70
CA HIS A 29 -15.13 0.69 -3.53
C HIS A 29 -14.93 1.01 -5.02
N HIS A 30 -14.65 -0.02 -5.82
CA HIS A 30 -14.30 0.10 -7.24
C HIS A 30 -15.40 0.70 -8.14
N ARG A 31 -16.65 0.77 -7.68
CA ARG A 31 -17.78 1.36 -8.43
C ARG A 31 -18.20 2.72 -7.89
N THR A 32 -17.24 3.50 -7.43
CA THR A 32 -17.47 4.87 -6.96
C THR A 32 -16.83 5.84 -7.92
N ALA A 33 -17.42 7.04 -8.04
CA ALA A 33 -16.84 8.10 -8.87
C ALA A 33 -15.44 8.52 -8.39
N GLU A 34 -15.12 8.31 -7.10
CA GLU A 34 -13.76 8.51 -6.57
C GLU A 34 -12.77 7.53 -7.18
N PHE A 35 -13.08 6.23 -7.15
CA PHE A 35 -12.24 5.20 -7.76
C PHE A 35 -12.08 5.42 -9.27
N GLU A 36 -13.16 5.74 -9.98
CA GLU A 36 -13.12 5.99 -11.43
C GLU A 36 -12.19 7.15 -11.80
N ARG A 37 -12.23 8.25 -11.03
CA ARG A 37 -11.32 9.39 -11.23
C ARG A 37 -9.87 9.00 -11.00
N LEU A 38 -9.59 8.34 -9.87
CA LEU A 38 -8.23 7.90 -9.53
C LEU A 38 -7.66 6.93 -10.58
N PHE A 39 -8.47 5.96 -11.02
CA PHE A 39 -8.03 4.96 -11.99
C PHE A 39 -7.73 5.57 -13.37
N ALA A 40 -8.40 6.67 -13.74
CA ALA A 40 -8.14 7.37 -14.99
C ALA A 40 -6.81 8.17 -14.99
N GLU A 41 -6.17 8.37 -13.84
CA GLU A 41 -4.89 9.07 -13.70
C GLU A 41 -3.66 8.17 -13.93
N VAL A 42 -3.86 6.85 -14.09
CA VAL A 42 -2.80 5.83 -14.26
C VAL A 42 -2.82 5.28 -15.68
#